data_AF-A0A381XF53-F1
#
_entry.id   AF-A0A381XF53-F1
#
_cell.length_a   1.000
_cell.length_b   1.000
_cell.length_c   1.000
_cell.angle_alpha   90.00
_cell.angle_beta   90.00
_cell.angle_gamma   90.00
#
_symmetry.space_group_name_H-M   'P 1'
#
loop_
_entity.id
_entity.type
_entity.pdbx_description
1 polymer ?
#
loop_
_entity_poly.entity_id
_entity_poly.type
_entity_poly.pdbx_seq_one_letter_code
_entity_poly.pdbx_strand_id
1 'polypeptide(L)'
;MKTMDRRSFMGTIGKPMAAAAAVTVLEPTLMNRALASVKGVKGDPSDIAKDESFWFEIQQAYTADRGLINLNNGGVSPSPAVVQEAMKRHLDFSNTSPAYSMWRILEPQREPVRRRLARFHACDAEEIALTRNASEGLQICQNGFDFEPGDEVLTTTQDYGRMINTFKQRECRDGIVMKQFQIPIPAEDDDEVVRLFKKGITSKTKMILMCHMINITGQILPVKKVVRMARKKGI
;
A
#
# COMPACT_ATOMS: atom_id res chain seq x y z
N MET A 1 50.50 -35.09 -11.41
CA MET A 1 49.69 -34.06 -10.74
C MET A 1 50.59 -32.85 -10.51
N LYS A 2 50.57 -31.86 -11.42
CA LYS A 2 51.44 -30.67 -11.32
C LYS A 2 50.75 -29.63 -10.42
N THR A 3 51.44 -29.23 -9.37
CA THR A 3 51.03 -28.21 -8.39
C THR A 3 51.00 -26.83 -9.04
N MET A 4 49.84 -26.17 -9.03
CA MET A 4 49.70 -24.80 -9.50
C MET A 4 50.29 -23.82 -8.49
N ASP A 5 51.24 -23.00 -8.95
CA ASP A 5 51.87 -21.92 -8.17
C ASP A 5 50.94 -20.71 -8.03
N ARG A 6 51.00 -20.03 -6.87
CA ARG A 6 50.19 -18.87 -6.48
C ARG A 6 50.26 -17.71 -7.50
N ARG A 7 51.36 -17.58 -8.25
CA ARG A 7 51.50 -16.57 -9.31
C ARG A 7 50.69 -16.89 -10.57
N SER A 8 50.48 -18.17 -10.88
CA SER A 8 49.63 -18.59 -12.01
C SER A 8 48.13 -18.34 -11.73
N PHE A 9 47.71 -18.39 -10.47
CA PHE A 9 46.32 -18.12 -10.09
C PHE A 9 45.96 -16.65 -10.29
N MET A 10 46.84 -15.71 -9.90
CA MET A 10 46.58 -14.27 -10.09
C MET A 10 46.69 -13.80 -11.55
N GLY A 11 47.49 -14.48 -12.38
CA GLY A 11 47.56 -14.20 -13.82
C GLY A 11 46.29 -14.55 -14.60
N THR A 12 45.44 -15.42 -14.06
CA THR A 12 44.18 -15.84 -14.73
C THR A 12 43.01 -14.91 -14.37
N ILE A 13 43.16 -14.09 -13.34
CA ILE A 13 42.17 -13.08 -12.88
C ILE A 13 42.43 -11.71 -13.53
N GLY A 14 43.56 -11.53 -14.23
CA GLY A 14 44.01 -10.28 -14.83
C GLY A 14 43.63 -10.03 -16.29
N LYS A 15 42.56 -10.63 -16.82
CA LYS A 15 41.95 -10.13 -18.07
C LYS A 15 40.90 -9.09 -17.69
N PRO A 16 41.00 -7.83 -18.16
CA PRO A 16 39.92 -6.88 -17.98
C PRO A 16 38.75 -7.41 -18.81
N MET A 17 37.81 -8.12 -18.18
CA MET A 17 36.46 -8.04 -18.68
C MET A 17 36.11 -6.57 -18.60
N ALA A 18 36.05 -5.93 -19.76
CA ALA A 18 35.26 -4.73 -19.97
C ALA A 18 33.78 -5.09 -19.65
N ALA A 19 33.49 -5.30 -18.37
CA ALA A 19 32.14 -5.33 -17.84
C ALA A 19 31.74 -3.87 -17.74
N ALA A 20 31.33 -3.35 -18.90
CA ALA A 20 30.44 -2.23 -19.07
C ALA A 20 30.40 -1.27 -17.87
N ALA A 21 31.27 -0.25 -17.92
CA ALA A 21 30.83 1.09 -17.54
C ALA A 21 29.75 1.53 -18.55
N ALA A 22 28.63 0.79 -18.61
CA ALA A 22 27.39 1.30 -19.15
C ALA A 22 26.90 2.24 -18.07
N VAL A 23 27.27 3.50 -18.22
CA VAL A 23 26.48 4.62 -17.72
C VAL A 23 25.04 4.27 -18.08
N THR A 24 24.28 3.87 -17.07
CA THR A 24 22.92 3.33 -17.17
C THR A 24 21.97 4.45 -17.56
N VAL A 25 22.07 4.91 -18.81
CA VAL A 25 20.94 5.51 -19.53
C VAL A 25 20.09 4.33 -20.03
N LEU A 26 19.52 3.58 -19.09
CA LEU A 26 18.67 2.39 -19.35
C LEU A 26 17.29 2.51 -18.67
N GLU A 27 16.98 3.64 -18.04
CA GLU A 27 15.75 3.79 -17.24
C GLU A 27 14.44 3.57 -18.02
N PRO A 28 14.24 4.12 -19.24
CA PRO A 28 12.97 3.92 -19.94
C PRO A 28 12.79 2.48 -20.45
N THR A 29 13.89 1.84 -20.86
CA THR A 29 13.87 0.51 -21.48
C THR A 29 13.63 -0.61 -20.47
N LEU A 30 14.25 -0.53 -19.28
CA LEU A 30 14.06 -1.52 -18.21
C LEU A 30 12.65 -1.46 -17.65
N MET A 31 12.09 -0.25 -17.50
CA MET A 31 10.69 -0.08 -17.11
C MET A 31 9.72 -0.64 -18.15
N ASN A 32 9.93 -0.34 -19.44
CA ASN A 32 9.07 -0.85 -20.50
C ASN A 32 9.09 -2.39 -20.56
N ARG A 33 10.24 -3.01 -20.28
CA ARG A 33 10.36 -4.46 -20.12
C ARG A 33 9.59 -4.97 -18.92
N ALA A 34 9.77 -4.39 -17.73
CA ALA A 34 9.02 -4.78 -16.54
C ALA A 34 7.49 -4.65 -16.75
N LEU A 35 7.03 -3.54 -17.33
CA LEU A 35 5.61 -3.32 -17.66
C LEU A 35 5.09 -4.31 -18.72
N ALA A 36 5.91 -4.68 -19.71
CA ALA A 36 5.55 -5.68 -20.71
C ALA A 36 5.45 -7.08 -20.08
N SER A 37 6.39 -7.42 -19.19
CA SER A 37 6.37 -8.67 -18.42
C SER A 37 5.08 -8.79 -17.63
N VAL A 38 4.66 -7.75 -16.89
CA VAL A 38 3.40 -7.74 -16.13
C VAL A 38 2.17 -7.93 -17.02
N LYS A 39 2.09 -7.24 -18.17
CA LYS A 39 0.93 -7.32 -19.07
C LYS A 39 0.76 -8.70 -19.73
N GLY A 40 1.86 -9.44 -19.87
CA GLY A 40 1.87 -10.77 -20.50
C GLY A 40 1.70 -11.94 -19.55
N VAL A 41 1.75 -11.71 -18.23
CA VAL A 41 1.69 -12.80 -17.25
C VAL A 41 0.35 -13.52 -17.32
N LYS A 42 0.43 -14.83 -17.57
CA LYS A 42 -0.68 -15.77 -17.49
C LYS A 42 -0.18 -16.99 -16.72
N GLY A 43 -0.97 -17.47 -15.77
CA GLY A 43 -0.60 -18.64 -14.97
C GLY A 43 -1.23 -18.60 -13.59
N ASP A 44 -0.98 -19.66 -12.83
CA ASP A 44 -1.36 -19.71 -11.42
C ASP A 44 -0.51 -18.72 -10.61
N PRO A 45 -1.10 -17.88 -9.74
CA PRO A 45 -0.35 -16.92 -8.92
C PRO A 45 0.75 -17.58 -8.06
N SER A 46 0.56 -18.82 -7.62
CA SER A 46 1.53 -19.54 -6.78
C SER A 46 2.77 -19.97 -7.57
N ASP A 47 2.60 -20.22 -8.86
CA ASP A 47 3.71 -20.55 -9.75
C ASP A 47 4.48 -19.29 -10.15
N ILE A 48 3.76 -18.22 -10.49
CA ILE A 48 4.36 -16.90 -10.79
C ILE A 48 5.15 -16.39 -9.57
N ALA A 49 4.65 -16.60 -8.36
CA ALA A 49 5.34 -16.22 -7.13
C ALA A 49 6.72 -16.89 -6.97
N LYS A 50 6.98 -18.02 -7.66
CA LYS A 50 8.25 -18.76 -7.64
C LYS A 50 9.13 -18.47 -8.86
N ASP A 51 8.65 -17.69 -9.83
CA ASP A 51 9.39 -17.36 -11.04
C ASP A 51 10.40 -16.25 -10.78
N GLU A 52 11.63 -16.64 -10.44
CA GLU A 52 12.75 -15.71 -10.21
C GLU A 52 13.09 -14.87 -11.44
N SER A 53 12.88 -15.38 -12.66
CA SER A 53 13.17 -14.60 -13.89
C SER A 53 12.15 -13.46 -14.04
N PHE A 54 10.89 -13.75 -13.77
CA PHE A 54 9.84 -12.73 -13.73
C PHE A 54 10.14 -11.67 -12.68
N TRP A 55 10.41 -12.07 -11.43
CA TRP A 55 10.66 -11.12 -10.34
C TRP A 55 11.97 -10.35 -10.51
N PHE A 56 12.99 -10.94 -11.15
CA PHE A 56 14.22 -10.23 -11.50
C PHE A 56 13.94 -9.04 -12.42
N GLU A 57 13.10 -9.20 -13.45
CA GLU A 57 12.71 -8.10 -14.33
C GLU A 57 11.91 -7.02 -13.58
N ILE A 58 10.98 -7.41 -12.70
CA ILE A 58 10.25 -6.46 -11.84
C ILE A 58 11.22 -5.69 -10.93
N GLN A 59 12.20 -6.39 -10.36
CA GLN A 59 13.19 -5.81 -9.48
C GLN A 59 13.96 -4.68 -10.20
N GLN A 60 14.28 -4.84 -11.50
CA GLN A 60 14.98 -3.82 -12.29
C GLN A 60 14.19 -2.51 -12.47
N ALA A 61 12.88 -2.50 -12.20
CA ALA A 61 12.07 -1.28 -12.25
C ALA A 61 12.30 -0.33 -11.06
N TYR A 62 13.07 -0.73 -10.04
CA TYR A 62 13.31 0.05 -8.82
C TYR A 62 14.75 0.53 -8.74
N THR A 63 14.94 1.78 -8.32
CA THR A 63 16.26 2.39 -8.08
C THR A 63 16.80 2.12 -6.67
N ALA A 64 16.25 1.10 -5.98
CA ALA A 64 16.63 0.76 -4.61
C ALA A 64 18.09 0.28 -4.52
N ASP A 65 18.76 0.65 -3.43
CA ASP A 65 20.12 0.17 -3.11
C ASP A 65 20.14 -1.36 -3.03
N ARG A 66 21.04 -1.99 -3.80
CA ARG A 66 21.25 -3.45 -3.84
C ARG A 66 22.21 -3.94 -2.77
N GLY A 67 22.91 -3.04 -2.07
CA GLY A 67 23.77 -3.37 -0.94
C GLY A 67 23.00 -3.68 0.35
N LEU A 68 21.72 -3.34 0.42
CA LEU A 68 20.87 -3.54 1.59
C LEU A 68 19.62 -4.36 1.25
N ILE A 69 19.38 -5.42 2.01
CA ILE A 69 18.18 -6.24 1.88
C ILE A 69 17.04 -5.57 2.65
N ASN A 70 16.10 -4.95 1.94
CA ASN A 70 14.93 -4.31 2.57
C ASN A 70 13.83 -5.34 2.87
N LEU A 71 13.71 -5.72 4.14
CA LEU A 71 12.64 -6.60 4.65
C LEU A 71 11.48 -5.82 5.29
N ASN A 72 11.43 -4.49 5.14
CA ASN A 72 10.43 -3.62 5.77
C ASN A 72 9.57 -2.86 4.74
N ASN A 73 9.28 -3.47 3.59
CA ASN A 73 8.40 -2.87 2.57
C ASN A 73 6.99 -2.57 3.10
N GLY A 74 6.53 -3.31 4.12
CA GLY A 74 5.26 -3.04 4.82
C GLY A 74 5.26 -1.73 5.63
N GLY A 75 6.42 -1.23 6.04
CA GLY A 75 6.57 0.09 6.65
C GLY A 75 6.70 1.20 5.61
N VAL A 76 7.70 1.08 4.73
CA VAL A 76 7.94 2.03 3.64
C VAL A 76 8.51 1.28 2.43
N SER A 77 7.92 1.50 1.26
CA SER A 77 8.34 0.89 -0.01
C SER A 77 8.93 1.93 -0.97
N PRO A 78 9.96 1.58 -1.76
CA PRO A 78 10.43 2.46 -2.83
C PRO A 78 9.36 2.56 -3.92
N SER A 79 9.23 3.75 -4.50
CA SER A 79 8.47 3.90 -5.75
C SER A 79 9.29 3.36 -6.93
N PRO A 80 8.69 2.69 -7.93
CA PRO A 80 9.43 2.29 -9.13
C PRO A 80 9.87 3.53 -9.92
N ALA A 81 10.94 3.42 -10.70
CA ALA A 81 11.59 4.53 -11.41
C ALA A 81 10.61 5.38 -12.23
N VAL A 82 9.63 4.75 -12.88
CA VAL A 82 8.61 5.45 -13.69
C VAL A 82 7.76 6.42 -12.88
N VAL A 83 7.49 6.10 -11.62
CA VAL A 83 6.73 6.96 -10.71
C VAL A 83 7.61 8.11 -10.25
N GLN A 84 8.88 7.83 -9.95
CA GLN A 84 9.86 8.87 -9.59
C GLN A 84 10.04 9.88 -10.74
N GLU A 85 10.22 9.40 -11.97
CA GLU A 85 10.37 10.25 -13.16
C GLU A 85 9.08 11.03 -13.47
N ALA A 86 7.91 10.43 -13.30
CA ALA A 86 6.65 11.15 -13.43
C ALA A 86 6.52 12.29 -12.41
N MET A 87 6.94 12.05 -11.15
CA MET A 87 6.92 13.06 -10.11
C MET A 87 7.90 14.20 -10.39
N LYS A 88 9.14 13.90 -10.82
CA LYS A 88 10.14 14.90 -11.22
C LYS A 88 9.61 15.78 -12.36
N ARG A 89 9.11 15.17 -13.43
CA ARG A 89 8.49 15.92 -14.54
C ARG A 89 7.33 16.79 -14.10
N HIS A 90 6.49 16.30 -13.18
CA HIS A 90 5.37 17.08 -12.65
C HIS A 90 5.85 18.28 -11.84
N LEU A 91 6.88 18.10 -11.01
CA LEU A 91 7.53 19.18 -10.27
C LEU A 91 8.09 20.24 -11.22
N ASP A 92 8.91 19.84 -12.19
CA ASP A 92 9.50 20.77 -13.16
C ASP A 92 8.42 21.53 -13.92
N PHE A 93 7.41 20.82 -14.43
CA PHE A 93 6.29 21.43 -15.16
C PHE A 93 5.51 22.43 -14.30
N SER A 94 5.24 22.11 -13.03
CA SER A 94 4.53 23.01 -12.13
C SER A 94 5.24 24.35 -11.92
N ASN A 95 6.57 24.39 -12.09
CA ASN A 95 7.39 25.58 -11.91
C ASN A 95 7.57 26.42 -13.20
N THR A 96 7.13 25.93 -14.36
CA THR A 96 7.27 26.66 -15.63
C THR A 96 6.39 27.91 -15.73
N SER A 97 5.15 27.83 -15.25
CA SER A 97 4.16 28.92 -15.26
C SER A 97 3.10 28.65 -14.19
N PRO A 98 3.41 28.82 -12.89
CA PRO A 98 2.66 28.20 -11.80
C PRO A 98 1.15 28.43 -11.82
N ALA A 99 0.69 29.68 -11.97
CA ALA A 99 -0.74 29.98 -11.98
C ALA A 99 -1.47 29.35 -13.19
N TYR A 100 -0.85 29.41 -14.38
CA TYR A 100 -1.42 28.83 -15.58
C TYR A 100 -1.40 27.29 -15.51
N SER A 101 -0.24 26.71 -15.22
CA SER A 101 -0.05 25.26 -15.15
C SER A 101 -0.93 24.63 -14.08
N MET A 102 -1.04 25.23 -12.88
CA MET A 102 -1.89 24.72 -11.80
C MET A 102 -3.35 24.67 -12.21
N TRP A 103 -3.94 25.82 -12.56
CA TRP A 103 -5.39 25.93 -12.75
C TRP A 103 -5.89 25.39 -14.10
N ARG A 104 -5.09 25.55 -15.17
CA ARG A 104 -5.55 25.20 -16.53
C ARG A 104 -5.19 23.79 -16.94
N ILE A 105 -4.18 23.19 -16.29
CA ILE A 105 -3.61 21.91 -16.72
C ILE A 105 -3.63 20.88 -15.59
N LEU A 106 -2.95 21.15 -14.48
CA LEU A 106 -2.74 20.15 -13.42
C LEU A 106 -4.01 19.83 -12.62
N GLU A 107 -4.81 20.83 -12.27
CA GLU A 107 -6.09 20.63 -11.59
C GLU A 107 -7.06 19.76 -12.41
N PRO A 108 -7.35 20.07 -13.70
CA PRO A 108 -8.18 19.20 -14.54
C PRO A 108 -7.62 17.77 -14.72
N GLN A 109 -6.29 17.60 -14.67
CA GLN A 109 -5.65 16.28 -14.83
C GLN A 109 -5.93 15.31 -13.66
N ARG A 110 -6.46 15.79 -12.54
CA ARG A 110 -6.90 14.94 -11.43
C ARG A 110 -8.04 14.00 -11.83
N GLU A 111 -8.94 14.42 -12.70
CA GLU A 111 -10.13 13.63 -13.05
C GLU A 111 -9.84 12.39 -13.92
N PRO A 112 -8.95 12.45 -14.92
CA PRO A 112 -8.43 11.24 -15.55
C PRO A 112 -7.79 10.24 -14.56
N VAL A 113 -7.08 10.73 -13.52
CA VAL A 113 -6.50 9.88 -12.47
C VAL A 113 -7.60 9.23 -11.63
N ARG A 114 -8.57 10.02 -11.17
CA ARG A 114 -9.74 9.53 -10.41
C ARG A 114 -10.49 8.44 -11.16
N ARG A 115 -10.80 8.65 -12.44
CA ARG A 115 -11.47 7.65 -13.30
C ARG A 115 -10.65 6.37 -13.51
N ARG A 116 -9.31 6.46 -13.53
CA ARG A 116 -8.44 5.28 -13.63
C ARG A 116 -8.47 4.47 -12.33
N LEU A 117 -8.42 5.13 -11.18
CA LEU A 117 -8.53 4.49 -9.87
C LEU A 117 -9.90 3.84 -9.67
N ALA A 118 -10.97 4.53 -10.05
CA ALA A 118 -12.34 4.01 -9.98
C ALA A 118 -12.49 2.71 -10.79
N ARG A 119 -11.96 2.66 -12.02
CA ARG A 119 -11.93 1.43 -12.82
C ARG A 119 -11.10 0.32 -12.17
N PHE A 120 -9.97 0.66 -11.55
CA PHE A 120 -9.14 -0.32 -10.85
C PHE A 120 -9.86 -0.94 -9.64
N HIS A 121 -10.66 -0.14 -8.92
CA HIS A 121 -11.45 -0.58 -7.78
C HIS A 121 -12.87 -1.07 -8.14
N ALA A 122 -13.22 -1.07 -9.43
CA ALA A 122 -14.55 -1.41 -9.93
C ALA A 122 -15.70 -0.63 -9.26
N CYS A 123 -15.51 0.68 -9.09
CA CYS A 123 -16.48 1.60 -8.51
C CYS A 123 -16.68 2.84 -9.39
N ASP A 124 -17.63 3.71 -9.03
CA ASP A 124 -17.83 4.99 -9.70
C ASP A 124 -16.70 5.99 -9.36
N ALA A 125 -16.45 6.95 -10.24
CA ALA A 125 -15.45 7.99 -10.01
C ALA A 125 -15.85 8.92 -8.86
N GLU A 126 -17.15 9.15 -8.66
CA GLU A 126 -17.69 9.95 -7.56
C GLU A 126 -17.51 9.26 -6.19
N GLU A 127 -17.22 7.95 -6.17
CA GLU A 127 -16.89 7.20 -4.94
C GLU A 127 -15.41 7.31 -4.55
N ILE A 128 -14.56 7.98 -5.36
CA ILE A 128 -13.13 8.10 -5.11
C ILE A 128 -12.77 9.52 -4.66
N ALA A 129 -12.27 9.65 -3.43
CA ALA A 129 -11.60 10.87 -2.96
C ALA A 129 -10.06 10.73 -3.05
N LEU A 130 -9.39 11.75 -3.58
CA LEU A 130 -7.93 11.80 -3.66
C LEU A 130 -7.36 12.57 -2.45
N THR A 131 -6.66 11.89 -1.56
CA THR A 131 -6.01 12.45 -0.36
C THR A 131 -4.50 12.23 -0.40
N ARG A 132 -3.75 12.86 0.50
CA ARG A 132 -2.28 12.78 0.53
C ARG A 132 -1.76 11.44 1.07
N ASN A 133 -2.53 10.79 1.94
CA ASN A 133 -2.17 9.50 2.53
C ASN A 133 -3.39 8.83 3.20
N ALA A 134 -3.20 7.56 3.60
CA ALA A 134 -4.23 6.76 4.26
C ALA A 134 -4.71 7.35 5.60
N SER A 135 -3.81 7.96 6.39
CA SER A 135 -4.19 8.57 7.67
C SER A 135 -5.12 9.76 7.47
N GLU A 136 -4.80 10.65 6.53
CA GLU A 136 -5.68 11.76 6.16
C GLU A 136 -7.03 11.26 5.64
N GLY A 137 -7.03 10.28 4.72
CA GLY A 137 -8.28 9.75 4.15
C GLY A 137 -9.21 9.18 5.20
N LEU A 138 -8.69 8.36 6.11
CA LEU A 138 -9.49 7.81 7.21
C LEU A 138 -9.85 8.88 8.25
N GLN A 139 -9.00 9.86 8.52
CA GLN A 139 -9.33 10.96 9.45
C GLN A 139 -10.43 11.87 8.91
N ILE A 140 -10.52 12.09 7.60
CA ILE A 140 -11.67 12.77 6.98
C ILE A 140 -12.95 12.01 7.30
N CYS A 141 -12.96 10.68 7.15
CA CYS A 141 -14.13 9.86 7.48
C CYS A 141 -14.46 9.89 8.99
N GLN A 142 -13.45 9.68 9.84
CA GLN A 142 -13.64 9.62 11.29
C GLN A 142 -14.09 10.95 11.89
N ASN A 143 -13.63 12.09 11.36
CA ASN A 143 -14.03 13.40 11.86
C ASN A 143 -15.28 13.95 11.16
N GLY A 144 -15.56 13.50 9.93
CA GLY A 144 -16.73 13.92 9.15
C GLY A 144 -18.00 13.12 9.45
N PHE A 145 -17.92 12.05 10.24
CA PHE A 145 -19.10 11.31 10.67
C PHE A 145 -19.76 12.02 11.85
N ASP A 146 -21.04 12.36 11.70
CA ASP A 146 -21.86 13.01 12.73
C ASP A 146 -22.23 11.98 13.81
N PHE A 147 -21.59 12.07 14.96
CA PHE A 147 -21.96 11.28 16.14
C PHE A 147 -22.59 12.19 17.18
N GLU A 148 -23.48 11.61 17.96
CA GLU A 148 -24.00 12.20 19.19
C GLU A 148 -23.20 11.71 20.40
N PRO A 149 -23.14 12.50 21.50
CA PRO A 149 -22.54 12.04 22.75
C PRO A 149 -23.14 10.70 23.21
N GLY A 150 -22.26 9.75 23.53
CA GLY A 150 -22.62 8.40 23.93
C GLY A 150 -22.78 7.40 22.77
N ASP A 151 -22.71 7.83 21.51
CA ASP A 151 -22.60 6.89 20.39
C ASP A 151 -21.31 6.08 20.46
N GLU A 152 -21.37 4.84 19.99
CA GLU A 152 -20.28 3.88 20.10
C GLU A 152 -19.60 3.62 18.76
N VAL A 153 -18.26 3.62 18.80
CA VAL A 153 -17.39 3.12 17.73
C VAL A 153 -16.77 1.81 18.20
N LEU A 154 -17.00 0.74 17.45
CA LEU A 154 -16.42 -0.57 17.74
C LEU A 154 -15.15 -0.77 16.90
N THR A 155 -14.05 -1.14 17.54
CA THR A 155 -12.81 -1.50 16.86
C THR A 155 -12.04 -2.58 17.62
N THR A 156 -10.82 -2.86 17.17
CA THR A 156 -9.96 -3.89 17.74
C THR A 156 -8.74 -3.23 18.37
N THR A 157 -8.12 -3.89 19.35
CA THR A 157 -6.85 -3.41 19.94
C THR A 157 -5.67 -3.50 18.98
N GLN A 158 -5.88 -4.06 17.78
CA GLN A 158 -4.87 -4.30 16.75
C GLN A 158 -5.10 -3.44 15.50
N ASP A 159 -6.04 -2.50 15.55
CA ASP A 159 -6.21 -1.51 14.48
C ASP A 159 -5.02 -0.53 14.46
N TYR A 160 -4.89 0.24 13.39
CA TYR A 160 -3.77 1.16 13.23
C TYR A 160 -3.83 2.26 14.29
N GLY A 161 -2.75 2.42 15.06
CA GLY A 161 -2.73 3.30 16.23
C GLY A 161 -3.13 4.76 15.96
N ARG A 162 -2.89 5.27 14.74
CA ARG A 162 -3.34 6.62 14.37
C ARG A 162 -4.87 6.74 14.28
N MET A 163 -5.56 5.67 13.88
CA MET A 163 -7.02 5.63 13.80
C MET A 163 -7.62 5.53 15.20
N ILE A 164 -7.09 4.63 16.03
CA ILE A 164 -7.44 4.54 17.46
C ILE A 164 -7.27 5.89 18.15
N ASN A 165 -6.14 6.57 17.95
CA ASN A 165 -5.89 7.88 18.57
C ASN A 165 -6.83 8.97 18.07
N THR A 166 -7.33 8.88 16.84
CA THR A 166 -8.32 9.84 16.32
C THR A 166 -9.65 9.67 17.07
N PHE A 167 -10.12 8.44 17.27
CA PHE A 167 -11.33 8.21 18.07
C PHE A 167 -11.15 8.56 19.55
N LYS A 168 -9.99 8.30 20.17
CA LYS A 168 -9.71 8.77 21.53
C LYS A 168 -9.85 10.29 21.67
N GLN A 169 -9.37 11.05 20.68
CA GLN A 169 -9.56 12.50 20.67
C GLN A 169 -11.04 12.87 20.57
N ARG A 170 -11.82 12.14 19.77
CA ARG A 170 -13.27 12.32 19.68
C ARG A 170 -14.02 11.91 20.94
N GLU A 171 -13.59 10.88 21.67
CA GLU A 171 -14.15 10.56 22.99
C GLU A 171 -14.02 11.76 23.93
N CYS A 172 -12.84 12.40 23.97
CA CYS A 172 -12.61 13.57 24.82
C CYS A 172 -13.37 14.83 24.35
N ARG A 173 -13.47 15.04 23.04
CA ARG A 173 -14.04 16.28 22.46
C ARG A 173 -15.56 16.22 22.31
N ASP A 174 -16.07 15.08 21.85
CA ASP A 174 -17.45 14.91 21.38
C ASP A 174 -18.27 14.00 22.32
N GLY A 175 -17.63 13.34 23.29
CA GLY A 175 -18.32 12.47 24.25
C GLY A 175 -18.78 11.12 23.68
N ILE A 176 -18.26 10.70 22.52
CA ILE A 176 -18.47 9.34 22.00
C ILE A 176 -17.76 8.29 22.86
N VAL A 177 -18.04 7.02 22.60
CA VAL A 177 -17.44 5.88 23.31
C VAL A 177 -16.76 4.94 22.33
N MET A 178 -15.46 4.71 22.49
CA MET A 178 -14.72 3.74 21.69
C MET A 178 -14.64 2.40 22.43
N LYS A 179 -15.22 1.35 21.85
CA LYS A 179 -15.13 -0.01 22.35
C LYS A 179 -14.07 -0.79 21.59
N GLN A 180 -13.24 -1.51 22.33
CA GLN A 180 -12.16 -2.33 21.76
C GLN A 180 -12.26 -3.76 22.26
N PHE A 181 -11.89 -4.70 21.39
CA PHE A 181 -11.70 -6.11 21.74
C PHE A 181 -10.42 -6.64 21.08
N GLN A 182 -9.89 -7.73 21.63
CA GLN A 182 -8.70 -8.40 21.09
C GLN A 182 -9.11 -9.45 20.05
N ILE A 183 -8.34 -9.52 18.96
CA ILE A 183 -8.42 -10.63 18.00
C ILE A 183 -7.39 -11.70 18.42
N PRO A 184 -7.72 -13.00 18.38
CA PRO A 184 -6.75 -14.06 18.61
C PRO A 184 -5.53 -13.96 17.68
N ILE A 185 -4.36 -14.38 18.14
CA ILE A 185 -3.13 -14.39 17.34
C ILE A 185 -2.52 -15.80 17.42
N PRO A 186 -2.54 -16.60 16.34
CA PRO A 186 -3.17 -16.33 15.05
C PRO A 186 -4.71 -16.38 15.12
N ALA A 187 -5.40 -15.71 14.18
CA ALA A 187 -6.84 -15.88 13.98
C ALA A 187 -7.07 -16.82 12.79
N GLU A 188 -7.27 -18.10 13.09
CA GLU A 188 -7.43 -19.16 12.08
C GLU A 188 -8.90 -19.42 11.71
N ASP A 189 -9.85 -19.04 12.58
CA ASP A 189 -11.28 -19.11 12.33
C ASP A 189 -11.86 -17.72 12.02
N ASP A 190 -12.14 -17.47 10.74
CA ASP A 190 -12.86 -16.29 10.27
C ASP A 190 -14.17 -16.05 11.03
N ASP A 191 -14.92 -17.12 11.32
CA ASP A 191 -16.24 -17.00 11.94
C ASP A 191 -16.10 -16.65 13.43
N GLU A 192 -14.97 -16.97 14.07
CA GLU A 192 -14.62 -16.46 15.39
C GLU A 192 -14.45 -14.95 15.39
N VAL A 193 -13.70 -14.41 14.42
CA VAL A 193 -13.53 -12.95 14.26
C VAL A 193 -14.88 -12.28 14.08
N VAL A 194 -15.76 -12.84 13.24
CA VAL A 194 -17.12 -12.31 13.03
C VAL A 194 -17.95 -12.36 14.32
N ARG A 195 -17.86 -13.45 15.10
CA ARG A 195 -18.53 -13.57 16.41
C ARG A 195 -18.04 -12.51 17.39
N LEU A 196 -16.75 -12.19 17.40
CA LEU A 196 -16.17 -11.17 18.28
C LEU A 196 -16.70 -9.77 17.92
N PHE A 197 -16.71 -9.38 16.64
CA PHE A 197 -17.34 -8.13 16.21
C PHE A 197 -18.82 -8.10 16.60
N LYS A 198 -19.56 -9.18 16.32
CA LYS A 198 -20.99 -9.27 16.65
C LYS A 198 -21.27 -9.11 18.15
N LYS A 199 -20.41 -9.67 19.00
CA LYS A 199 -20.51 -9.58 20.46
C LYS A 199 -20.27 -8.16 20.97
N GLY A 200 -19.41 -7.40 20.29
CA GLY A 200 -19.10 -6.01 20.66
C GLY A 200 -20.17 -4.99 20.27
N ILE A 201 -21.06 -5.32 19.34
CA ILE A 201 -22.14 -4.43 18.88
C ILE A 201 -23.22 -4.27 19.94
N THR A 202 -23.62 -3.03 20.19
CA THR A 202 -24.78 -2.66 21.03
C THR A 202 -25.77 -1.81 20.23
N SER A 203 -26.88 -1.40 20.88
CA SER A 203 -27.83 -0.45 20.28
C SER A 203 -27.25 0.95 20.04
N LYS A 204 -26.12 1.28 20.66
CA LYS A 204 -25.43 2.57 20.49
C LYS A 204 -24.31 2.52 19.45
N THR A 205 -23.96 1.34 18.92
CA THR A 205 -22.90 1.23 17.92
C THR A 205 -23.33 1.86 16.60
N LYS A 206 -22.61 2.90 16.16
CA LYS A 206 -22.85 3.59 14.88
C LYS A 206 -21.78 3.33 13.84
N MET A 207 -20.59 2.89 14.25
CA MET A 207 -19.48 2.64 13.32
C MET A 207 -18.63 1.46 13.78
N ILE A 208 -18.11 0.72 12.80
CA ILE A 208 -17.05 -0.27 13.02
C ILE A 208 -15.78 0.19 12.27
N LEU A 209 -14.67 0.33 12.99
CA LEU A 209 -13.33 0.51 12.43
C LEU A 209 -12.62 -0.84 12.43
N MET A 210 -12.18 -1.29 11.25
CA MET A 210 -11.35 -2.50 11.10
C MET A 210 -10.32 -2.35 9.97
N CYS A 211 -9.11 -2.83 10.20
CA CYS A 211 -8.13 -3.07 9.14
C CYS A 211 -8.56 -4.25 8.24
N HIS A 212 -8.26 -4.18 6.93
CA HIS A 212 -8.33 -5.38 6.08
C HIS A 212 -7.17 -6.33 6.37
N MET A 213 -5.97 -5.79 6.55
CA MET A 213 -4.79 -6.53 7.01
C MET A 213 -4.19 -5.79 8.21
N ILE A 214 -3.99 -6.52 9.31
CA ILE A 214 -3.37 -5.97 10.52
C ILE A 214 -1.87 -5.84 10.28
N ASN A 215 -1.35 -4.62 10.35
CA ASN A 215 0.04 -4.33 9.99
C ASN A 215 1.08 -4.95 10.94
N ILE A 216 0.69 -5.27 12.18
CA ILE A 216 1.60 -5.82 13.20
C ILE A 216 1.65 -7.35 13.22
N THR A 217 0.58 -8.04 12.78
CA THR A 217 0.50 -9.51 12.77
C THR A 217 0.46 -10.11 11.37
N GLY A 218 0.18 -9.30 10.34
CA GLY A 218 -0.08 -9.79 8.98
C GLY A 218 -1.44 -10.46 8.80
N GLN A 219 -2.26 -10.53 9.86
CA GLN A 219 -3.57 -11.18 9.80
C GLN A 219 -4.49 -10.46 8.81
N ILE A 220 -5.03 -11.22 7.86
CA ILE A 220 -6.10 -10.75 6.97
C ILE A 220 -7.44 -10.99 7.68
N LEU A 221 -8.26 -9.93 7.80
CA LEU A 221 -9.57 -10.04 8.44
C LEU A 221 -10.67 -10.38 7.42
N PRO A 222 -11.71 -11.11 7.84
CA PRO A 222 -12.84 -11.47 6.98
C PRO A 222 -13.81 -10.29 6.79
N VAL A 223 -13.33 -9.17 6.26
CA VAL A 223 -14.06 -7.89 6.13
C VAL A 223 -15.43 -8.10 5.49
N LYS A 224 -15.51 -8.89 4.42
CA LYS A 224 -16.79 -9.16 3.72
C LYS A 224 -17.82 -9.86 4.63
N LYS A 225 -17.38 -10.77 5.50
CA LYS A 225 -18.27 -11.45 6.45
C LYS A 225 -18.70 -10.49 7.56
N VAL A 226 -17.78 -9.69 8.09
CA VAL A 226 -18.07 -8.70 9.14
C VAL A 226 -19.04 -7.63 8.62
N VAL A 227 -18.81 -7.05 7.44
CA VAL A 227 -19.69 -6.05 6.81
C VAL A 227 -21.09 -6.63 6.57
N ARG A 228 -21.20 -7.87 6.09
CA ARG A 228 -22.51 -8.52 5.89
C ARG A 228 -23.27 -8.69 7.20
N MET A 229 -22.56 -8.99 8.30
CA MET A 229 -23.15 -9.10 9.63
C MET A 229 -23.56 -7.72 10.17
N ALA A 230 -22.70 -6.70 10.03
CA ALA A 230 -22.93 -5.33 10.47
C ALA A 230 -24.14 -4.68 9.77
N ARG A 231 -24.26 -4.86 8.44
CA ARG A 231 -25.41 -4.34 7.67
C ARG A 231 -26.76 -4.86 8.17
N LYS A 232 -26.83 -6.11 8.65
CA LYS A 232 -28.05 -6.66 9.26
C LYS A 232 -28.43 -6.00 10.60
N LYS A 233 -27.50 -5.24 11.18
CA LYS A 233 -27.68 -4.47 12.41
C LYS A 233 -27.89 -2.97 12.15
N GLY A 234 -27.93 -2.53 10.89
CA GLY A 234 -28.05 -1.12 10.53
C GLY A 234 -26.76 -0.33 10.74
N ILE A 235 -25.61 -1.01 10.73
CA ILE A 235 -24.26 -0.42 10.78
C ILE A 235 -23.60 -0.56 9.42
#